data_AF-A0A953V1H5-F1
#
_entry.id   AF-A0A953V1H5-F1
#
_cell.length_a   1.000
_cell.length_b   1.000
_cell.length_c   1.000
_cell.angle_alpha   90.00
_cell.angle_beta   90.00
_cell.angle_gamma   90.00
#
_symmetry.space_group_name_H-M   'P 1'
#
loop_
_entity.id
_entity.type
_entity.pdbx_description
1 polymer ?
#
loop_
_entity_poly.entity_id
_entity_poly.type
_entity_poly.pdbx_seq_one_letter_code
_entity_poly.pdbx_strand_id
1 'polypeptide(L)'
;MNHPLHPPRIWIFMVDSRNNEDLRDLDHLNEILWGANPNATKGDIVLMYRTAPFSDIAYVFAVMSEPRPTKPSDRADMRNVVELGDKARLTTPLTLANIKKDARLSRWSFARNQQGAVRRKRDIREEGVWPALRKMLMSCNPSLIGQLARMERRSLDSKGGESGGPPKPSLRVFLSYASPDFEKVKRLYRRLCQEGWLDLWFDKYSLIPADDWRSSITKAIQSVEIVIICLSSHSVKRAGFAQLEIKWALRAADERPEGTTTILPVKLDRCDVPKRLARWQYAELFKTGGYQMLVSGLQKRAGSIRA
;
A
#
# COMPACT_ATOMS: atom_id res chain seq x y z
N MET A 1 24.43 -0.84 25.27
CA MET A 1 23.58 0.21 25.88
C MET A 1 22.19 0.09 25.28
N ASN A 2 21.17 -0.18 26.10
CA ASN A 2 19.76 -0.28 25.66
C ASN A 2 19.27 1.11 25.24
N HIS A 3 19.03 1.33 23.94
CA HIS A 3 18.19 2.44 23.52
C HIS A 3 16.71 2.11 23.82
N PRO A 4 15.94 3.03 24.44
CA PRO A 4 14.52 2.80 24.68
C PRO A 4 13.75 2.60 23.37
N LEU A 5 12.70 1.79 23.42
CA LEU A 5 11.70 1.70 22.36
C LEU A 5 11.04 3.08 22.20
N HIS A 6 11.41 3.80 21.15
CA HIS A 6 10.81 5.09 20.82
C HIS A 6 9.81 4.91 19.67
N PRO A 7 8.69 5.66 19.68
CA PRO A 7 7.80 5.71 18.52
C PRO A 7 8.60 6.17 17.28
N PRO A 8 8.19 5.74 16.06
CA PRO A 8 8.91 6.09 14.85
C PRO A 8 9.01 7.60 14.71
N ARG A 9 10.18 8.08 14.31
CA ARG A 9 10.27 9.48 13.87
C ARG A 9 9.64 9.55 12.50
N ILE A 10 8.92 10.64 12.26
CA ILE A 10 8.30 10.88 10.97
C ILE A 10 9.08 11.98 10.26
N TRP A 11 9.43 11.69 9.03
CA TRP A 11 10.19 12.55 8.16
C TRP A 11 9.34 12.97 6.98
N ILE A 12 9.56 14.19 6.50
CA ILE A 12 9.08 14.69 5.23
C ILE A 12 10.28 14.75 4.31
N PHE A 13 10.35 13.84 3.36
CA PHE A 13 11.35 13.88 2.30
C PHE A 13 10.76 14.61 1.11
N MET A 14 11.56 15.47 0.50
CA MET A 14 11.11 16.28 -0.64
C MET A 14 11.66 15.69 -1.94
N VAL A 15 10.80 15.56 -2.94
CA VAL A 15 11.18 15.29 -4.32
C VAL A 15 10.91 16.53 -5.18
N ASP A 16 11.93 16.95 -5.94
CA ASP A 16 11.74 18.00 -6.94
C ASP A 16 10.89 17.43 -8.07
N SER A 17 9.69 17.97 -8.27
CA SER A 17 8.77 17.48 -9.31
C SER A 17 9.27 17.70 -10.75
N ARG A 18 10.42 18.36 -10.94
CA ARG A 18 11.12 18.45 -12.23
C ARG A 18 12.12 17.31 -12.43
N ASN A 19 12.43 16.54 -11.39
CA ASN A 19 13.26 15.34 -11.51
C ASN A 19 12.39 14.15 -11.94
N ASN A 20 12.39 13.88 -13.23
CA ASN A 20 11.61 12.80 -13.81
C ASN A 20 12.07 11.40 -13.34
N GLU A 21 13.34 11.23 -12.97
CA GLU A 21 13.86 9.93 -12.51
C GLU A 21 13.33 9.61 -11.11
N ASP A 22 13.46 10.53 -10.16
CA ASP A 22 12.95 10.34 -8.78
C ASP A 22 11.42 10.08 -8.79
N LEU A 23 10.66 10.83 -9.59
CA LEU A 23 9.21 10.61 -9.73
C LEU A 23 8.89 9.24 -10.31
N ARG A 24 9.65 8.81 -11.33
CA ARG A 24 9.49 7.50 -11.95
C ARG A 24 9.78 6.36 -10.96
N ASP A 25 10.83 6.50 -10.16
CA ASP A 25 11.20 5.53 -9.13
C ASP A 25 10.11 5.45 -8.05
N LEU A 26 9.59 6.60 -7.60
CA LEU A 26 8.46 6.63 -6.66
C LEU A 26 7.21 5.94 -7.21
N ASP A 27 6.92 6.08 -8.50
CA ASP A 27 5.77 5.44 -9.13
C ASP A 27 5.97 3.94 -9.37
N HIS A 28 7.17 3.49 -9.75
CA HIS A 28 7.36 2.13 -10.24
C HIS A 28 8.12 1.18 -9.30
N LEU A 29 8.94 1.69 -8.38
CA LEU A 29 9.73 0.87 -7.47
C LEU A 29 9.07 0.79 -6.09
N ASN A 30 8.95 -0.40 -5.55
CA ASN A 30 8.42 -0.60 -4.19
C ASN A 30 9.49 -0.40 -3.11
N GLU A 31 10.75 -0.51 -3.50
CA GLU A 31 11.93 -0.28 -2.68
C GLU A 31 12.85 0.67 -3.43
N ILE A 32 13.31 1.71 -2.75
CA ILE A 32 14.15 2.76 -3.36
C ILE A 32 15.31 3.10 -2.44
N LEU A 33 16.49 3.25 -3.03
CA LEU A 33 17.62 3.84 -2.33
C LEU A 33 17.47 5.37 -2.41
N TRP A 34 17.41 6.04 -1.27
CA TRP A 34 17.10 7.46 -1.22
C TRP A 34 18.17 8.24 -0.46
N GLY A 35 18.61 9.36 -1.04
CA GLY A 35 19.47 10.32 -0.37
C GLY A 35 18.76 10.91 0.84
N ALA A 36 19.30 10.74 2.04
CA ALA A 36 18.57 11.02 3.27
C ALA A 36 19.42 11.68 4.36
N ASN A 37 18.72 12.29 5.31
CA ASN A 37 19.27 12.80 6.55
C ASN A 37 19.98 11.66 7.30
N PRO A 38 21.22 11.86 7.80
CA PRO A 38 21.93 10.84 8.58
C PRO A 38 21.22 10.43 9.87
N ASN A 39 20.22 11.19 10.30
CA ASN A 39 19.41 10.84 11.46
C ASN A 39 18.18 10.01 11.09
N ALA A 40 17.82 9.82 9.83
CA ALA A 40 16.74 8.91 9.47
C ALA A 40 17.25 7.47 9.57
N THR A 41 16.67 6.66 10.46
CA THR A 41 17.15 5.29 10.75
C THR A 41 16.06 4.26 10.56
N LYS A 42 16.46 2.98 10.60
CA LYS A 42 15.54 1.87 10.43
C LYS A 42 14.35 1.98 11.40
N GLY A 43 13.15 1.77 10.86
CA GLY A 43 11.90 1.86 11.62
C GLY A 43 11.28 3.26 11.66
N ASP A 44 11.94 4.30 11.17
CA ASP A 44 11.31 5.60 10.94
C ASP A 44 10.31 5.53 9.77
N ILE A 45 9.41 6.52 9.69
CA ILE A 45 8.42 6.66 8.62
C ILE A 45 8.74 7.90 7.80
N VAL A 46 8.66 7.79 6.48
CA VAL A 46 8.87 8.88 5.54
C VAL A 46 7.58 9.19 4.81
N LEU A 47 7.16 10.46 4.83
CA LEU A 47 6.13 11.02 3.99
C LEU A 47 6.81 11.74 2.82
N MET A 48 6.59 11.25 1.61
CA MET A 48 7.22 11.82 0.42
C MET A 48 6.37 12.99 -0.11
N TYR A 49 6.91 14.20 0.02
CA TYR A 49 6.33 15.44 -0.44
C TYR A 49 6.86 15.80 -1.83
N ARG A 50 5.95 15.92 -2.80
CA ARG A 50 6.24 16.40 -4.14
C ARG A 50 6.15 17.92 -4.16
N THR A 51 7.21 18.60 -4.61
CA THR A 51 7.19 20.06 -4.74
C THR A 51 6.26 20.50 -5.87
N ALA A 52 6.16 21.82 -6.12
CA ALA A 52 5.34 22.35 -7.21
C ALA A 52 5.66 21.64 -8.55
N PRO A 53 4.65 21.29 -9.36
CA PRO A 53 3.26 21.79 -9.28
C PRO A 53 2.35 21.01 -8.33
N PHE A 54 2.69 19.79 -7.93
CA PHE A 54 1.78 18.95 -7.11
C PHE A 54 1.57 19.51 -5.71
N SER A 55 2.65 19.92 -5.03
CA SER A 55 2.61 20.48 -3.67
C SER A 55 1.81 19.61 -2.69
N ASP A 56 2.10 18.31 -2.67
CA ASP A 56 1.36 17.32 -1.89
C ASP A 56 2.25 16.23 -1.32
N ILE A 57 1.76 15.56 -0.28
CA ILE A 57 2.30 14.27 0.16
C ILE A 57 1.57 13.20 -0.63
N ALA A 58 2.29 12.34 -1.34
CA ALA A 58 1.71 11.32 -2.22
C ALA A 58 2.13 9.88 -1.87
N TYR A 59 3.21 9.71 -1.11
CA TYR A 59 3.70 8.39 -0.74
C TYR A 59 4.09 8.36 0.75
N VAL A 60 3.98 7.18 1.34
CA VAL A 60 4.49 6.85 2.66
C VAL A 60 5.42 5.67 2.53
N PHE A 61 6.57 5.71 3.19
CA PHE A 61 7.54 4.63 3.24
C PHE A 61 7.94 4.34 4.68
N ALA A 62 8.38 3.11 4.92
CA ALA A 62 9.21 2.79 6.08
C ALA A 62 10.69 2.89 5.68
N VAL A 63 11.52 3.36 6.62
CA VAL A 63 12.98 3.28 6.48
C VAL A 63 13.41 1.86 6.87
N MET A 64 14.05 1.16 5.93
CA MET A 64 14.37 -0.26 6.04
C MET A 64 15.81 -0.53 6.50
N SER A 65 16.71 0.45 6.34
CA SER A 65 18.12 0.35 6.69
C SER A 65 18.56 1.43 7.67
N GLU A 66 19.70 1.21 8.33
CA GLU A 66 20.46 2.30 8.92
C GLU A 66 21.03 3.21 7.80
N PRO A 67 21.25 4.50 8.07
CA PRO A 67 21.84 5.40 7.11
C PRO A 67 23.30 5.03 6.89
N ARG A 68 23.72 5.03 5.63
CA ARG A 68 25.11 4.78 5.25
C ARG A 68 25.64 5.88 4.33
N PRO A 69 26.95 6.11 4.27
CA PRO A 69 27.53 7.04 3.31
C PRO A 69 27.17 6.68 1.86
N THR A 70 26.93 7.71 1.06
CA THR A 70 26.64 7.58 -0.37
C THR A 70 27.88 7.15 -1.14
N LYS A 71 27.73 6.16 -2.01
CA LYS A 71 28.77 5.68 -2.93
C LYS A 71 28.58 6.32 -4.31
N PRO A 72 29.64 6.39 -5.15
CA PRO A 72 29.52 6.91 -6.51
C PRO A 72 28.46 6.22 -7.39
N SER A 73 28.15 4.95 -7.11
CA SER A 73 27.14 4.16 -7.82
C SER A 73 25.69 4.45 -7.41
N ASP A 74 25.45 5.08 -6.26
CA ASP A 74 24.12 5.16 -5.64
C ASP A 74 23.19 6.21 -6.29
N ARG A 75 23.72 7.05 -7.19
CA ARG A 75 22.99 8.14 -7.88
C ARG A 75 22.20 9.06 -6.94
N ALA A 76 22.64 9.22 -5.69
CA ALA A 76 22.01 10.10 -4.70
C ALA A 76 22.76 11.44 -4.56
N ASP A 77 22.02 12.51 -4.29
CA ASP A 77 22.54 13.88 -4.17
C ASP A 77 22.91 14.28 -2.74
N MET A 78 22.64 13.42 -1.76
CA MET A 78 22.97 13.62 -0.34
C MET A 78 24.18 12.80 0.10
N ARG A 79 24.79 13.16 1.23
CA ARG A 79 25.98 12.48 1.79
C ARG A 79 25.69 11.08 2.33
N ASN A 80 24.44 10.81 2.68
CA ASN A 80 24.00 9.52 3.16
C ASN A 80 22.79 9.05 2.37
N VAL A 81 22.61 7.74 2.33
CA VAL A 81 21.44 7.07 1.76
C VAL A 81 20.83 6.12 2.78
N VAL A 82 19.52 5.91 2.64
CA VAL A 82 18.76 4.86 3.31
C VAL A 82 17.98 4.07 2.28
N GLU A 83 17.67 2.82 2.60
CA GLU A 83 16.71 2.03 1.84
C GLU A 83 15.30 2.33 2.36
N LEU A 84 14.41 2.75 1.46
CA LEU A 84 13.00 2.95 1.73
C LEU A 84 12.20 1.79 1.15
N GLY A 85 11.21 1.31 1.88
CA GLY A 85 10.37 0.19 1.47
C GLY A 85 8.99 0.24 2.12
N ASP A 86 8.24 -0.86 2.00
CA ASP A 86 6.83 -0.93 2.44
C ASP A 86 6.00 0.22 1.87
N LYS A 87 6.23 0.59 0.59
CA LYS A 87 5.62 1.76 -0.03
C LYS A 87 4.10 1.74 0.05
N ALA A 88 3.51 2.87 0.46
CA ALA A 88 2.09 3.15 0.36
C ALA A 88 1.87 4.38 -0.53
N ARG A 89 1.20 4.22 -1.67
CA ARG A 89 0.76 5.35 -2.50
C ARG A 89 -0.58 5.87 -1.98
N LEU A 90 -0.67 7.18 -1.76
CA LEU A 90 -1.91 7.82 -1.32
C LEU A 90 -2.87 7.97 -2.51
N THR A 91 -4.05 7.41 -2.36
CA THR A 91 -5.15 7.50 -3.33
C THR A 91 -5.72 8.91 -3.43
N THR A 92 -5.68 9.63 -2.32
CA THR A 92 -6.00 11.05 -2.20
C THR A 92 -4.76 11.72 -1.59
N PRO A 93 -3.83 12.22 -2.42
CA PRO A 93 -2.65 12.93 -1.94
C PRO A 93 -3.01 14.08 -1.03
N LEU A 94 -2.20 14.27 0.01
CA LEU A 94 -2.44 15.28 1.01
C LEU A 94 -1.82 16.60 0.58
N THR A 95 -2.61 17.46 -0.06
CA THR A 95 -2.15 18.74 -0.60
C THR A 95 -1.74 19.70 0.52
N LEU A 96 -0.76 20.55 0.23
CA LEU A 96 -0.33 21.64 1.11
C LEU A 96 -1.51 22.57 1.46
N ALA A 97 -2.44 22.79 0.53
CA ALA A 97 -3.64 23.57 0.77
C ALA A 97 -4.54 22.92 1.84
N ASN A 98 -4.71 21.59 1.81
CA ASN A 98 -5.47 20.87 2.84
C ASN A 98 -4.76 20.91 4.19
N ILE A 99 -3.43 20.76 4.21
CA ILE A 99 -2.62 20.90 5.43
C ILE A 99 -2.78 22.31 6.04
N LYS A 100 -2.76 23.36 5.21
CA LYS A 100 -2.94 24.75 5.65
C LYS A 100 -4.35 25.09 6.14
N LYS A 101 -5.37 24.30 5.81
CA LYS A 101 -6.75 24.48 6.30
C LYS A 101 -6.97 23.90 7.70
N ASP A 102 -6.13 22.97 8.14
CA ASP A 102 -6.24 22.39 9.47
C ASP A 102 -5.69 23.34 10.55
N ALA A 103 -6.42 23.47 11.68
CA ALA A 103 -6.11 24.43 12.73
C ALA A 103 -4.76 24.17 13.44
N ARG A 104 -4.31 22.92 13.49
CA ARG A 104 -3.03 22.54 14.12
C ARG A 104 -1.91 22.50 13.09
N LEU A 105 -2.16 21.89 11.93
CA LEU A 105 -1.13 21.72 10.90
C LEU A 105 -0.77 23.03 10.19
N SER A 106 -1.68 23.99 10.11
CA SER A 106 -1.38 25.34 9.60
C SER A 106 -0.28 26.08 10.36
N ARG A 107 -0.04 25.74 11.63
CA ARG A 107 0.99 26.36 12.49
C ARG A 107 2.36 25.67 12.38
N TRP A 108 2.41 24.48 11.79
CA TRP A 108 3.64 23.73 11.56
C TRP A 108 4.63 24.53 10.71
N SER A 109 5.92 24.52 11.07
CA SER A 109 6.93 25.32 10.36
C SER A 109 6.98 25.00 8.86
N PHE A 110 6.90 23.72 8.50
CA PHE A 110 6.83 23.26 7.12
C PHE A 110 5.64 23.89 6.41
N ALA A 111 4.43 23.78 6.96
CA ALA A 111 3.24 24.31 6.32
C ALA A 111 3.32 25.84 6.13
N ARG A 112 3.84 26.58 7.11
CA ARG A 112 3.99 28.04 7.03
C ARG A 112 5.01 28.47 5.97
N ASN A 113 6.15 27.81 5.96
CA ASN A 113 7.31 28.20 5.14
C ASN A 113 7.28 27.59 3.73
N GLN A 114 6.54 26.50 3.53
CA GLN A 114 6.44 25.85 2.23
C GLN A 114 5.57 26.71 1.30
N GLN A 115 6.20 27.25 0.26
CA GLN A 115 5.58 28.05 -0.79
C GLN A 115 6.33 27.83 -2.11
N GLY A 116 5.60 27.71 -3.22
CA GLY A 116 6.16 27.64 -4.57
C GLY A 116 7.08 26.44 -4.84
N ALA A 117 7.91 26.58 -5.88
CA ALA A 117 8.92 25.59 -6.26
C ALA A 117 10.17 25.74 -5.37
N VAL A 118 10.22 24.98 -4.28
CA VAL A 118 11.44 24.89 -3.45
C VAL A 118 12.49 24.08 -4.21
N ARG A 119 13.66 24.71 -4.45
CA ARG A 119 14.75 24.14 -5.27
C ARG A 119 15.70 23.20 -4.52
N ARG A 120 15.53 22.95 -3.22
CA ARG A 120 16.42 22.09 -2.42
C ARG A 120 15.62 20.98 -1.76
N LYS A 121 16.05 19.72 -1.97
CA LYS A 121 15.60 18.59 -1.18
C LYS A 121 15.95 18.88 0.29
N ARG A 122 14.94 18.95 1.14
CA ARG A 122 15.12 19.06 2.59
C ARG A 122 14.32 17.97 3.26
N ASP A 123 15.04 17.17 4.03
CA ASP A 123 14.43 16.23 4.93
C ASP A 123 14.06 16.96 6.21
N ILE A 124 12.77 17.01 6.50
CA ILE A 124 12.23 17.74 7.64
C ILE A 124 11.60 16.74 8.59
N ARG A 125 12.06 16.71 9.84
CA ARG A 125 11.38 15.94 10.87
C ARG A 125 10.08 16.64 11.25
N GLU A 126 9.01 15.88 11.46
CA GLU A 126 7.76 16.45 11.97
C GLU A 126 7.94 17.02 13.38
N GLU A 127 7.23 18.12 13.68
CA GLU A 127 7.41 18.93 14.89
C GLU A 127 6.30 18.69 15.92
N GLY A 128 6.01 17.43 16.25
CA GLY A 128 4.93 17.05 17.17
C GLY A 128 3.52 17.18 16.55
N VAL A 129 3.45 17.22 15.22
CA VAL A 129 2.22 17.34 14.44
C VAL A 129 1.69 15.99 13.98
N TRP A 130 2.46 14.91 14.15
CA TRP A 130 2.09 13.57 13.69
C TRP A 130 0.68 13.13 14.07
N PRO A 131 0.16 13.33 15.31
CA PRO A 131 -1.21 12.91 15.63
C PRO A 131 -2.30 13.51 14.73
N ALA A 132 -2.17 14.80 14.39
CA ALA A 132 -3.10 15.48 13.49
C ALA A 132 -2.87 15.07 12.03
N LEU A 133 -1.61 14.98 11.62
CA LEU A 133 -1.24 14.59 10.26
C LEU A 133 -1.70 13.15 9.95
N ARG A 134 -1.47 12.23 10.87
CA ARG A 134 -1.92 10.83 10.82
C ARG A 134 -3.44 10.74 10.70
N LYS A 135 -4.18 11.48 11.53
CA LYS A 135 -5.65 11.51 11.47
C LYS A 135 -6.12 11.96 10.09
N MET A 136 -5.53 13.04 9.55
CA MET A 136 -5.87 13.56 8.24
C MET A 136 -5.53 12.56 7.13
N LEU A 137 -4.32 11.98 7.14
CA LEU A 137 -3.88 10.95 6.20
C LEU A 137 -4.86 9.76 6.17
N MET A 138 -5.23 9.22 7.33
CA MET A 138 -6.15 8.09 7.43
C MET A 138 -7.59 8.44 6.99
N SER A 139 -8.04 9.66 7.28
CA SER A 139 -9.37 10.11 6.86
C SER A 139 -9.49 10.23 5.34
N CYS A 140 -8.45 10.74 4.68
CA CYS A 140 -8.39 10.87 3.22
C CYS A 140 -8.02 9.54 2.54
N ASN A 141 -7.29 8.66 3.23
CA ASN A 141 -6.82 7.39 2.70
C ASN A 141 -7.10 6.24 3.69
N PRO A 142 -8.33 5.74 3.79
CA PRO A 142 -8.66 4.65 4.71
C PRO A 142 -7.88 3.34 4.44
N SER A 143 -7.42 3.13 3.20
CA SER A 143 -6.54 2.02 2.82
C SER A 143 -5.20 2.02 3.56
N LEU A 144 -4.71 3.20 3.95
CA LEU A 144 -3.43 3.38 4.63
C LEU A 144 -3.44 2.86 6.07
N ILE A 145 -4.62 2.72 6.70
CA ILE A 145 -4.75 2.45 8.14
C ILE A 145 -3.97 1.22 8.59
N GLY A 146 -4.14 0.08 7.90
CA GLY A 146 -3.49 -1.18 8.27
C GLY A 146 -1.97 -1.12 8.06
N GLN A 147 -1.55 -0.62 6.89
CA GLN A 147 -0.15 -0.51 6.52
C GLN A 147 0.61 0.47 7.43
N LEU A 148 0.03 1.63 7.73
CA LEU A 148 0.65 2.61 8.63
C LEU A 148 0.75 2.08 10.07
N ALA A 149 -0.28 1.41 10.57
CA ALA A 149 -0.21 0.79 11.89
C ALA A 149 0.84 -0.32 11.99
N ARG A 150 1.14 -1.00 10.87
CA ARG A 150 2.23 -1.97 10.76
C ARG A 150 3.60 -1.28 10.73
N MET A 151 3.75 -0.20 9.97
CA MET A 151 4.98 0.61 9.96
C MET A 151 5.31 1.14 11.36
N GLU A 152 4.29 1.66 12.07
CA GLU A 152 4.44 2.17 13.43
C GLU A 152 4.86 1.10 14.43
N ARG A 153 4.39 -0.15 14.26
CA ARG A 153 4.76 -1.29 15.11
C ARG A 153 6.19 -1.79 14.85
N ARG A 154 6.66 -1.80 13.60
CA ARG A 154 8.03 -2.23 13.27
C ARG A 154 9.11 -1.40 13.99
N SER A 155 8.83 -0.13 14.24
CA SER A 155 9.72 0.75 15.01
C SER A 155 9.90 0.28 16.47
N LEU A 156 8.88 -0.39 17.03
CA LEU A 156 8.86 -0.88 18.41
C LEU A 156 9.51 -2.28 18.57
N ASP A 157 9.78 -2.99 17.48
CA ASP A 157 10.30 -4.37 17.52
C ASP A 157 11.80 -4.46 17.18
N SER A 158 12.51 -3.32 17.17
CA SER A 158 13.95 -3.24 16.86
C SER A 158 14.83 -3.82 18.00
N LYS A 159 14.77 -5.14 18.21
CA LYS A 159 15.80 -5.92 18.91
C LYS A 159 16.22 -7.13 18.07
N GLY A 160 17.45 -7.06 17.56
CA GLY A 160 18.35 -8.20 17.39
C GLY A 160 18.28 -8.97 16.08
N GLY A 161 19.46 -9.14 15.46
CA GLY A 161 19.78 -10.31 14.63
C GLY A 161 19.85 -10.05 13.13
N GLU A 162 21.07 -10.03 12.61
CA GLU A 162 21.38 -10.19 11.19
C GLU A 162 20.82 -11.53 10.65
N SER A 163 20.02 -11.43 9.59
CA SER A 163 20.03 -12.37 8.48
C SER A 163 19.32 -11.68 7.31
N GLY A 164 20.08 -11.36 6.27
CA GLY A 164 19.60 -10.71 5.05
C GLY A 164 18.65 -11.61 4.25
N GLY A 165 17.37 -11.53 4.58
CA GLY A 165 16.26 -11.90 3.71
C GLY A 165 15.13 -10.88 3.89
N PRO A 166 14.38 -10.53 2.83
CA PRO A 166 13.28 -9.58 2.94
C PRO A 166 12.30 -10.07 4.02
N PRO A 167 11.72 -9.19 4.86
CA PRO A 167 10.71 -9.62 5.84
C PRO A 167 9.60 -10.37 5.09
N LYS A 168 9.47 -11.69 5.32
CA LYS A 168 8.53 -12.53 4.58
C LYS A 168 7.10 -11.98 4.82
N PRO A 169 6.34 -11.64 3.76
CA PRO A 169 5.47 -10.47 3.80
C PRO A 169 4.09 -10.76 4.38
N SER A 170 3.35 -9.69 4.66
CA SER A 170 1.88 -9.72 4.62
C SER A 170 1.39 -10.46 3.39
N LEU A 171 0.38 -11.33 3.54
CA LEU A 171 -0.19 -12.08 2.43
C LEU A 171 -0.80 -11.09 1.44
N ARG A 172 -0.28 -11.06 0.21
CA ARG A 172 -0.73 -10.13 -0.84
C ARG A 172 -1.97 -10.69 -1.52
N VAL A 173 -3.04 -9.90 -1.52
CA VAL A 173 -4.36 -10.30 -1.99
C VAL A 173 -4.92 -9.26 -2.94
N PHE A 174 -5.33 -9.69 -4.12
CA PHE A 174 -6.05 -8.86 -5.08
C PHE A 174 -7.57 -9.06 -4.92
N LEU A 175 -8.34 -7.99 -4.86
CA LEU A 175 -9.80 -8.05 -4.89
C LEU A 175 -10.33 -7.81 -6.30
N SER A 176 -10.87 -8.85 -6.94
CA SER A 176 -11.59 -8.76 -8.21
C SER A 176 -13.10 -8.72 -7.95
N TYR A 177 -13.80 -7.81 -8.59
CA TYR A 177 -15.24 -7.65 -8.45
C TYR A 177 -15.82 -7.02 -9.71
N ALA A 178 -17.15 -7.09 -9.86
CA ALA A 178 -17.84 -6.33 -10.89
C ALA A 178 -18.10 -4.91 -10.39
N SER A 179 -17.87 -3.90 -11.23
CA SER A 179 -18.14 -2.48 -10.93
C SER A 179 -19.41 -2.17 -10.10
N PRO A 180 -20.60 -2.78 -10.35
CA PRO A 180 -21.80 -2.56 -9.53
C PRO A 180 -21.70 -3.01 -8.06
N ASP A 181 -20.77 -3.91 -7.73
CA ASP A 181 -20.59 -4.45 -6.38
C ASP A 181 -19.61 -3.63 -5.53
N PHE A 182 -19.10 -2.51 -6.05
CA PHE A 182 -18.10 -1.66 -5.41
C PHE A 182 -18.38 -1.41 -3.92
N GLU A 183 -19.59 -0.98 -3.55
CA GLU A 183 -19.89 -0.64 -2.16
C GLU A 183 -19.88 -1.87 -1.22
N LYS A 184 -20.26 -3.06 -1.71
CA LYS A 184 -20.16 -4.30 -0.94
C LYS A 184 -18.69 -4.69 -0.74
N VAL A 185 -17.89 -4.60 -1.80
CA VAL A 185 -16.48 -4.99 -1.79
C VAL A 185 -15.64 -3.99 -1.00
N LYS A 186 -15.95 -2.70 -1.05
CA LYS A 186 -15.35 -1.66 -0.21
C LYS A 186 -15.55 -1.91 1.28
N ARG A 187 -16.72 -2.40 1.69
CA ARG A 187 -16.95 -2.83 3.09
C ARG A 187 -16.11 -4.04 3.45
N LEU A 188 -16.02 -5.04 2.55
CA LEU A 188 -15.16 -6.20 2.73
C LEU A 188 -13.68 -5.79 2.86
N TYR A 189 -13.19 -4.95 1.95
CA TYR A 189 -11.85 -4.39 1.94
C TYR A 189 -11.51 -3.74 3.29
N ARG A 190 -12.37 -2.83 3.78
CA ARG A 190 -12.17 -2.18 5.08
C ARG A 190 -12.07 -3.18 6.23
N ARG A 191 -12.89 -4.22 6.21
CA ARG A 191 -12.88 -5.26 7.24
C ARG A 191 -11.60 -6.10 7.15
N LEU A 192 -11.19 -6.53 5.96
CA LEU A 192 -9.93 -7.25 5.74
C LEU A 192 -8.69 -6.40 6.12
N CYS A 193 -8.72 -5.08 5.91
CA CYS A 193 -7.63 -4.20 6.37
C CYS A 193 -7.43 -4.23 7.89
N GLN A 194 -8.49 -4.52 8.68
CA GLN A 194 -8.39 -4.60 10.14
C GLN A 194 -7.60 -5.81 10.63
N GLU A 195 -7.41 -6.83 9.78
CA GLU A 195 -6.62 -8.02 10.08
C GLU A 195 -5.13 -7.67 10.25
N GLY A 196 -4.62 -6.64 9.56
CA GLY A 196 -3.25 -6.13 9.73
C GLY A 196 -2.11 -7.01 9.18
N TRP A 197 -2.37 -8.26 8.82
CA TRP A 197 -1.41 -9.19 8.18
C TRP A 197 -1.67 -9.40 6.68
N LEU A 198 -2.71 -8.76 6.14
CA LEU A 198 -3.07 -8.77 4.72
C LEU A 198 -2.56 -7.50 4.02
N ASP A 199 -2.02 -7.66 2.81
CA ASP A 199 -1.71 -6.56 1.89
C ASP A 199 -2.69 -6.61 0.72
N LEU A 200 -3.62 -5.66 0.66
CA LEU A 200 -4.79 -5.73 -0.22
C LEU A 200 -4.66 -4.76 -1.39
N TRP A 201 -4.77 -5.29 -2.62
CA TRP A 201 -4.87 -4.51 -3.84
C TRP A 201 -6.33 -4.37 -4.29
N PHE A 202 -6.76 -3.13 -4.59
CA PHE A 202 -8.15 -2.79 -4.94
C PHE A 202 -8.19 -1.72 -6.04
N ASP A 203 -8.58 -2.13 -7.26
CA ASP A 203 -8.43 -1.38 -8.53
C ASP A 203 -8.83 0.11 -8.51
N LYS A 204 -9.99 0.47 -7.97
CA LYS A 204 -10.50 1.85 -7.97
C LYS A 204 -9.72 2.79 -7.07
N TYR A 205 -8.87 2.23 -6.22
CA TYR A 205 -7.97 2.96 -5.34
C TYR A 205 -6.51 2.90 -5.84
N SER A 206 -6.20 2.02 -6.81
CA SER A 206 -4.82 1.75 -7.25
C SER A 206 -4.51 2.15 -8.69
N LEU A 207 -5.52 2.44 -9.53
CA LEU A 207 -5.35 2.91 -10.90
C LEU A 207 -5.45 4.44 -10.99
N ILE A 208 -4.50 5.09 -11.68
CA ILE A 208 -4.57 6.54 -11.98
C ILE A 208 -5.14 6.80 -13.39
N PRO A 209 -5.71 7.99 -13.64
CA PRO A 209 -6.04 8.40 -15.01
C PRO A 209 -4.80 8.34 -15.91
N ALA A 210 -4.97 7.83 -17.14
CA ALA A 210 -3.92 7.53 -18.12
C ALA A 210 -3.08 6.25 -17.90
N ASP A 211 -3.30 5.48 -16.82
CA ASP A 211 -2.79 4.11 -16.76
C ASP A 211 -3.45 3.25 -17.84
N ASP A 212 -2.67 2.40 -18.51
CA ASP A 212 -3.25 1.25 -19.18
C ASP A 212 -3.76 0.28 -18.12
N TRP A 213 -5.07 0.39 -17.85
CA TRP A 213 -5.78 -0.40 -16.86
C TRP A 213 -5.50 -1.91 -17.01
N ARG A 214 -5.30 -2.41 -18.24
CA ARG A 214 -5.00 -3.82 -18.50
C ARG A 214 -3.63 -4.19 -17.97
N SER A 215 -2.60 -3.44 -18.38
CA SER A 215 -1.22 -3.68 -17.93
C SER A 215 -1.13 -3.62 -16.41
N SER A 216 -1.77 -2.65 -15.77
CA SER A 216 -1.75 -2.46 -14.33
C SER A 216 -2.46 -3.59 -13.57
N ILE A 217 -3.62 -4.06 -14.04
CA ILE A 217 -4.31 -5.22 -13.43
C ILE A 217 -3.49 -6.49 -13.60
N THR A 218 -2.92 -6.74 -14.78
CA THR A 218 -2.08 -7.93 -15.02
C THR A 218 -0.87 -7.93 -14.09
N LYS A 219 -0.15 -6.80 -13.98
CA LYS A 219 0.99 -6.65 -13.05
C LYS A 219 0.58 -6.82 -11.58
N ALA A 220 -0.58 -6.30 -11.20
CA ALA A 220 -1.10 -6.47 -9.84
C ALA A 220 -1.38 -7.94 -9.55
N ILE A 221 -2.03 -8.66 -10.47
CA ILE A 221 -2.32 -10.10 -10.31
C ILE A 221 -1.05 -10.95 -10.30
N GLN A 222 -0.06 -10.58 -11.09
CA GLN A 222 1.27 -11.23 -11.10
C GLN A 222 2.06 -10.99 -9.81
N SER A 223 1.74 -9.94 -9.05
CA SER A 223 2.44 -9.61 -7.82
C SER A 223 1.75 -10.10 -6.54
N VAL A 224 0.53 -10.66 -6.61
CA VAL A 224 -0.19 -11.18 -5.43
C VAL A 224 -0.06 -12.70 -5.28
N GLU A 225 -0.37 -13.21 -4.09
CA GLU A 225 -0.41 -14.65 -3.79
C GLU A 225 -1.83 -15.20 -3.90
N ILE A 226 -2.84 -14.34 -3.68
CA ILE A 226 -4.25 -14.69 -3.72
C ILE A 226 -5.01 -13.67 -4.56
N VAL A 227 -5.93 -14.17 -5.37
CA VAL A 227 -6.93 -13.36 -6.07
C VAL A 227 -8.30 -13.75 -5.53
N ILE A 228 -8.92 -12.85 -4.78
CA ILE A 228 -10.30 -13.00 -4.33
C ILE A 228 -11.23 -12.60 -5.47
N ILE A 229 -12.05 -13.52 -5.95
CA ILE A 229 -13.07 -13.25 -6.96
C ILE A 229 -14.41 -13.05 -6.26
N CYS A 230 -14.87 -11.80 -6.19
CA CYS A 230 -16.14 -11.44 -5.57
C CYS A 230 -17.31 -11.72 -6.52
N LEU A 231 -18.15 -12.67 -6.14
CA LEU A 231 -19.34 -13.10 -6.87
C LEU A 231 -20.60 -12.48 -6.26
N SER A 232 -21.51 -12.04 -7.12
CA SER A 232 -22.82 -11.53 -6.74
C SER A 232 -23.82 -11.88 -7.82
N SER A 233 -25.10 -11.74 -7.50
CA SER A 233 -26.18 -11.83 -8.48
C SER A 233 -25.97 -10.86 -9.66
N HIS A 234 -25.36 -9.69 -9.47
CA HIS A 234 -25.03 -8.78 -10.57
C HIS A 234 -23.87 -9.29 -11.42
N SER A 235 -22.86 -9.89 -10.81
CA SER A 235 -21.67 -10.35 -11.54
C SER A 235 -21.96 -11.62 -12.34
N VAL A 236 -22.94 -12.45 -11.95
CA VAL A 236 -23.25 -13.73 -12.61
C VAL A 236 -24.43 -13.68 -13.60
N LYS A 237 -25.36 -12.70 -13.49
CA LYS A 237 -26.61 -12.66 -14.27
C LYS A 237 -26.45 -12.37 -15.78
N ARG A 238 -25.30 -11.87 -16.26
CA ARG A 238 -25.07 -11.71 -17.70
C ARG A 238 -24.60 -13.04 -18.29
N ALA A 239 -25.38 -13.61 -19.23
CA ALA A 239 -25.04 -14.84 -19.93
C ALA A 239 -23.62 -14.76 -20.51
N GLY A 240 -22.76 -15.72 -20.14
CA GLY A 240 -21.35 -15.74 -20.52
C GLY A 240 -20.39 -15.21 -19.46
N PHE A 241 -20.33 -15.85 -18.28
CA PHE A 241 -19.22 -15.83 -17.31
C PHE A 241 -18.65 -14.43 -16.97
N ALA A 242 -19.52 -13.53 -16.51
CA ALA A 242 -19.19 -12.34 -15.71
C ALA A 242 -18.29 -11.27 -16.34
N GLN A 243 -18.38 -10.04 -15.80
CA GLN A 243 -17.85 -8.82 -16.41
C GLN A 243 -16.35 -8.89 -16.78
N LEU A 244 -15.94 -8.00 -17.69
CA LEU A 244 -14.58 -7.90 -18.20
C LEU A 244 -13.54 -8.03 -17.07
N GLU A 245 -13.69 -7.32 -15.97
CA GLU A 245 -12.80 -7.36 -14.80
C GLU A 245 -12.51 -8.79 -14.27
N ILE A 246 -13.53 -9.64 -14.11
CA ILE A 246 -13.39 -11.02 -13.58
C ILE A 246 -12.77 -11.95 -14.62
N LYS A 247 -13.18 -11.83 -15.90
CA LYS A 247 -12.60 -12.65 -16.98
C LYS A 247 -11.10 -12.42 -17.11
N TRP A 248 -10.69 -11.16 -17.00
CA TRP A 248 -9.29 -10.77 -17.11
C TRP A 248 -8.50 -11.24 -15.89
N ALA A 249 -9.06 -11.11 -14.68
CA ALA A 249 -8.39 -11.60 -13.50
C ALA A 249 -8.11 -13.11 -13.55
N LEU A 250 -9.06 -13.88 -14.08
CA LEU A 250 -8.89 -15.31 -14.27
C LEU A 250 -7.91 -15.67 -15.39
N ARG A 251 -7.85 -14.88 -16.48
CA ARG A 251 -6.83 -15.08 -17.52
C ARG A 251 -5.43 -14.82 -17.00
N ALA A 252 -5.23 -13.69 -16.31
CA ALA A 252 -3.95 -13.34 -15.71
C ALA A 252 -3.50 -14.36 -14.64
N ALA A 253 -4.45 -14.98 -13.93
CA ALA A 253 -4.15 -16.07 -13.01
C ALA A 253 -3.77 -17.38 -13.73
N ASP A 254 -4.43 -17.72 -14.83
CA ASP A 254 -4.11 -18.90 -15.65
C ASP A 254 -2.74 -18.78 -16.36
N GLU A 255 -2.27 -17.55 -16.63
CA GLU A 255 -0.94 -17.29 -17.20
C GLU A 255 0.21 -17.54 -16.21
N ARG A 256 -0.09 -17.81 -14.93
CA ARG A 256 0.92 -18.09 -13.92
C ARG A 256 1.20 -19.58 -13.79
N PRO A 257 2.43 -19.99 -13.42
CA PRO A 257 2.72 -21.38 -13.12
C PRO A 257 1.77 -21.92 -12.05
N GLU A 258 1.32 -23.17 -12.22
CA GLU A 258 0.40 -23.81 -11.30
C GLU A 258 0.92 -23.73 -9.85
N GLY A 259 0.04 -23.39 -8.91
CA GLY A 259 0.37 -23.28 -7.49
C GLY A 259 0.92 -21.92 -7.03
N THR A 260 1.27 -21.00 -7.94
CA THR A 260 1.85 -19.68 -7.59
C THR A 260 0.82 -18.60 -7.23
N THR A 261 -0.44 -18.74 -7.66
CA THR A 261 -1.55 -17.86 -7.26
C THR A 261 -2.79 -18.66 -6.99
N THR A 262 -3.45 -18.37 -5.88
CA THR A 262 -4.68 -19.04 -5.48
C THR A 262 -5.88 -18.17 -5.81
N ILE A 263 -6.78 -18.69 -6.63
CA ILE A 263 -8.11 -18.12 -6.80
C ILE A 263 -8.96 -18.49 -5.60
N LEU A 264 -9.58 -17.49 -4.96
CA LEU A 264 -10.51 -17.67 -3.86
C LEU A 264 -11.86 -17.02 -4.19
N PRO A 265 -12.86 -17.79 -4.65
CA PRO A 265 -14.18 -17.24 -4.90
C PRO A 265 -14.89 -16.86 -3.59
N VAL A 266 -15.54 -15.69 -3.58
CA VAL A 266 -16.24 -15.17 -2.41
C VAL A 266 -17.60 -14.64 -2.85
N LYS A 267 -18.69 -15.21 -2.33
CA LYS A 267 -20.05 -14.78 -2.65
C LYS A 267 -20.48 -13.65 -1.72
N LEU A 268 -20.78 -12.50 -2.30
CA LEU A 268 -21.29 -11.30 -1.63
C LEU A 268 -22.79 -11.40 -1.33
N ASP A 269 -23.54 -12.15 -2.14
CA ASP A 269 -24.95 -12.46 -1.98
C ASP A 269 -25.29 -13.83 -2.61
N ARG A 270 -26.57 -14.22 -2.56
CA ARG A 270 -27.04 -15.48 -3.13
C ARG A 270 -26.95 -15.42 -4.67
N CYS A 271 -26.01 -16.18 -5.21
CA CYS A 271 -25.80 -16.31 -6.65
C CYS A 271 -25.27 -17.70 -7.00
N ASP A 272 -25.38 -18.09 -8.27
CA ASP A 272 -24.79 -19.33 -8.77
C ASP A 272 -23.28 -19.15 -8.95
N VAL A 273 -22.51 -20.20 -8.64
CA VAL A 273 -21.06 -20.19 -8.88
C VAL A 273 -20.82 -20.59 -10.33
N PRO A 274 -20.17 -19.74 -11.13
CA PRO A 274 -19.90 -20.07 -12.54
C PRO A 274 -19.01 -21.33 -12.68
N LYS A 275 -19.27 -22.19 -13.69
CA LYS A 275 -18.61 -23.51 -13.87
C LYS A 275 -17.09 -23.52 -13.72
N ARG A 276 -16.36 -22.60 -14.38
CA ARG A 276 -14.89 -22.49 -14.28
C ARG A 276 -14.39 -22.17 -12.87
N LEU A 277 -15.22 -21.56 -12.01
CA LEU A 277 -14.91 -21.33 -10.61
C LEU A 277 -15.32 -22.49 -9.68
N ALA A 278 -16.11 -23.45 -10.18
CA ALA A 278 -16.66 -24.54 -9.36
C ALA A 278 -15.59 -25.49 -8.80
N ARG A 279 -14.38 -25.50 -9.37
CA ARG A 279 -13.25 -26.29 -8.87
C ARG A 279 -12.65 -25.75 -7.56
N TRP A 280 -12.95 -24.50 -7.19
CA TRP A 280 -12.45 -23.90 -5.95
C TRP A 280 -13.54 -23.80 -4.89
N GLN A 281 -13.16 -24.08 -3.65
CA GLN A 281 -14.01 -23.80 -2.49
C GLN A 281 -14.23 -22.30 -2.33
N TYR A 282 -15.44 -21.91 -1.93
CA TYR A 282 -15.84 -20.51 -1.83
C TYR A 282 -16.35 -20.14 -0.45
N ALA A 283 -16.16 -18.88 -0.07
CA ALA A 283 -16.76 -18.32 1.15
C ALA A 283 -18.07 -17.59 0.83
N GLU A 284 -19.06 -17.66 1.73
CA GLU A 284 -20.36 -16.98 1.58
C GLU A 284 -20.52 -15.90 2.63
N LEU A 285 -20.25 -14.64 2.28
CA LEU A 285 -20.19 -13.54 3.25
C LEU A 285 -21.55 -13.12 3.81
N PHE A 286 -22.64 -13.52 3.17
CA PHE A 286 -24.00 -13.27 3.62
C PHE A 286 -24.52 -14.33 4.62
N LYS A 287 -23.73 -15.38 4.91
CA LYS A 287 -24.05 -16.37 5.95
C LYS A 287 -23.32 -16.04 7.26
N THR A 288 -23.93 -16.40 8.38
CA THR A 288 -23.28 -16.35 9.70
C THR A 288 -21.99 -17.18 9.66
N GLY A 289 -20.87 -16.61 10.12
CA GLY A 289 -19.56 -17.26 10.09
C GLY A 289 -18.79 -17.18 8.75
N GLY A 290 -19.42 -16.69 7.68
CA GLY A 290 -18.81 -16.70 6.34
C GLY A 290 -17.56 -15.84 6.21
N TYR A 291 -17.49 -14.72 6.94
CA TYR A 291 -16.27 -13.90 7.00
C TYR A 291 -15.13 -14.62 7.74
N GLN A 292 -15.43 -15.29 8.85
CA GLN A 292 -14.45 -16.06 9.60
C GLN A 292 -13.88 -17.21 8.76
N MET A 293 -14.71 -17.86 7.94
CA MET A 293 -14.25 -18.85 6.97
C MET A 293 -13.29 -18.26 5.93
N LEU A 294 -13.61 -17.07 5.38
CA LEU A 294 -12.71 -16.36 4.48
C LEU A 294 -11.35 -16.09 5.15
N VAL A 295 -11.35 -15.51 6.34
CA VAL A 295 -10.13 -15.18 7.09
C VAL A 295 -9.32 -16.45 7.40
N SER A 296 -9.96 -17.52 7.85
CA SER A 296 -9.29 -18.80 8.12
C SER A 296 -8.65 -19.40 6.86
N GLY A 297 -9.32 -19.34 5.71
CA GLY A 297 -8.75 -19.77 4.43
C GLY A 297 -7.51 -18.96 4.04
N LEU A 298 -7.56 -17.64 4.22
CA LEU A 298 -6.42 -16.75 3.98
C LEU A 298 -5.27 -17.05 4.96
N GLN A 299 -5.55 -17.29 6.25
CA GLN A 299 -4.53 -17.61 7.26
C GLN A 299 -3.82 -18.93 6.95
N LYS A 300 -4.59 -19.96 6.57
CA LYS A 300 -4.03 -21.25 6.16
C LYS A 300 -3.06 -21.09 4.99
N ARG A 301 -3.45 -20.28 4.00
CA ARG A 301 -2.60 -20.01 2.83
C ARG A 301 -1.35 -19.19 3.20
N ALA A 302 -1.48 -18.18 4.07
CA ALA A 302 -0.32 -17.46 4.61
C ALA A 302 0.67 -18.40 5.32
N GLY A 303 0.16 -19.39 6.06
CA GLY A 303 0.99 -20.43 6.69
C GLY A 303 1.72 -21.30 5.66
N SER A 304 1.02 -21.77 4.62
CA SER A 304 1.63 -22.63 3.57
C SER A 304 2.66 -21.94 2.69
N ILE A 305 2.60 -20.61 2.55
CA ILE A 305 3.62 -19.84 1.80
C ILE A 305 4.85 -19.56 2.69
N ARG A 306 4.66 -19.59 4.02
CA ARG A 306 5.73 -19.40 5.00
C ARG A 306 6.56 -20.67 5.21
N ALA A 307 5.93 -21.85 5.17
CA ALA A 307 6.58 -23.16 5.16
C ALA A 307 7.44 -23.36 3.90
#